data_AF-A0AAU5LIF3-F1
#
_entry.id   AF-A0AAU5LIF3-F1
#
_cell.length_a   1.000
_cell.length_b   1.000
_cell.length_c   1.000
_cell.angle_alpha   90.00
_cell.angle_beta   90.00
_cell.angle_gamma   90.00
#
_symmetry.space_group_name_H-M   'P 1'
#
loop_
_entity.id
_entity.type
_entity.pdbx_description
1 polymer ?
#
loop_
_entity_poly.entity_id
_entity_poly.type
_entity_poly.pdbx_seq_one_letter_code
_entity_poly.pdbx_strand_id
1 'polypeptide(L)'
;MVKRSVVESDLSKRPNAATVTFGLFDDWYEIDLTAKERRELQAELKKYVEAARKATPPKPRAVPEMTPEEREAIRAWGRDNGFNAQGMGRISKELQAAYDEVHGIVTERRKAPPKPRRSPGPEVPEMTPEERETIRAWGRENGFKAQGKGRISKELQAAYDGAHGIVRKR
;
A
#
# COMPACT_ATOMS: atom_id res chain seq x y z
N MET A 1 27.98 -10.40 19.92
CA MET A 1 27.52 -9.13 20.55
C MET A 1 26.60 -8.42 19.56
N VAL A 2 25.36 -8.13 19.93
CA VAL A 2 24.40 -7.42 19.07
C VAL A 2 24.55 -5.92 19.33
N LYS A 3 25.09 -5.16 18.37
CA LYS A 3 25.05 -3.69 18.43
C LYS A 3 23.63 -3.25 18.13
N ARG A 4 22.91 -2.73 19.14
CA ARG A 4 21.65 -2.01 18.92
C ARG A 4 22.02 -0.61 18.43
N SER A 5 21.74 -0.30 17.16
CA SER A 5 21.87 1.05 16.63
C SER A 5 20.82 1.95 17.29
N VAL A 6 21.27 3.01 17.94
CA VAL A 6 20.38 4.03 18.51
C VAL A 6 20.10 5.07 17.41
N VAL A 7 18.83 5.25 17.06
CA VAL A 7 18.40 6.30 16.12
C VAL A 7 18.26 7.61 16.89
N GLU A 8 18.84 8.69 16.35
CA GLU A 8 18.84 10.03 16.95
C GLU A 8 17.84 10.94 16.24
N SER A 9 17.28 11.90 16.98
CA SER A 9 16.35 12.89 16.44
C SER A 9 17.06 13.90 15.54
N ASP A 10 16.48 14.21 14.39
CA ASP A 10 17.02 15.22 13.49
C ASP A 10 16.95 16.64 14.07
N LEU A 11 15.97 16.89 14.95
CA LEU A 11 15.75 18.20 15.57
C LEU A 11 16.59 18.38 16.84
N SER A 12 16.41 17.49 17.83
CA SER A 12 17.04 17.65 19.15
C SER A 12 18.32 16.85 19.33
N LYS A 13 18.72 16.03 18.36
CA LYS A 13 19.85 15.08 18.46
C LYS A 13 19.75 14.12 19.64
N ARG A 14 18.53 13.89 20.14
CA ARG A 14 18.26 12.98 21.27
C ARG A 14 18.07 11.54 20.78
N PRO A 15 18.48 10.54 21.58
CA PRO A 15 18.33 9.14 21.21
C PRO A 15 16.87 8.67 21.27
N ASN A 16 16.59 7.47 20.72
CA ASN A 16 15.28 6.84 20.65
C ASN A 16 14.28 7.59 19.75
N ALA A 17 14.78 8.15 18.65
CA ALA A 17 13.93 8.69 17.60
C ALA A 17 13.31 7.58 16.75
N ALA A 18 12.23 7.91 16.05
CA ALA A 18 11.64 7.06 15.04
C ALA A 18 11.30 7.90 13.81
N THR A 19 11.48 7.30 12.64
CA THR A 19 11.23 7.92 11.35
C THR A 19 9.74 8.21 11.17
N VAL A 20 9.43 9.45 10.81
CA VAL A 20 8.10 9.92 10.45
C VAL A 20 8.13 10.40 9.01
N THR A 21 7.17 9.95 8.22
CA THR A 21 6.94 10.44 6.86
C THR A 21 5.76 11.41 6.86
N PHE A 22 5.93 12.57 6.24
CA PHE A 22 4.86 13.55 6.05
C PHE A 22 4.96 14.18 4.65
N GLY A 23 3.86 14.77 4.19
CA GLY A 23 3.79 15.43 2.87
C GLY A 23 3.46 16.90 3.00
N LEU A 24 4.04 17.72 2.12
CA LEU A 24 3.72 19.14 1.98
C LEU A 24 3.66 19.46 0.48
N PHE A 25 2.48 19.89 0.01
CA PHE A 25 2.18 20.02 -1.42
C PHE A 25 2.43 18.71 -2.17
N ASP A 26 3.32 18.72 -3.16
CA ASP A 26 3.66 17.58 -4.00
C ASP A 26 4.88 16.79 -3.51
N ASP A 27 5.52 17.27 -2.44
CA ASP A 27 6.75 16.69 -1.89
C ASP A 27 6.51 15.84 -0.65
N TRP A 28 7.33 14.79 -0.49
CA TRP A 28 7.34 13.89 0.65
C TRP A 28 8.65 14.01 1.41
N TYR A 29 8.53 14.12 2.73
CA TYR A 29 9.64 14.33 3.65
C TYR A 29 9.69 13.18 4.66
N GLU A 30 10.90 12.84 5.08
CA GLU A 30 11.20 11.90 6.16
C GLU A 30 12.00 12.65 7.22
N ILE A 31 11.70 12.39 8.49
CA ILE A 31 12.38 13.01 9.63
C ILE A 31 12.38 12.06 10.83
N ASP A 32 13.51 11.91 11.50
CA ASP A 32 13.64 11.14 12.73
C ASP A 32 13.27 12.01 13.94
N LEU A 33 12.21 11.62 14.66
CA LEU A 33 11.67 12.41 15.77
C LEU A 33 11.55 11.58 17.04
N THR A 34 11.84 12.17 18.19
CA THR A 34 11.52 11.60 19.51
C THR A 34 10.01 11.50 19.72
N ALA A 35 9.58 10.70 20.70
CA ALA A 35 8.15 10.56 21.02
C ALA A 35 7.47 11.89 21.38
N LYS A 36 8.19 12.87 21.94
CA LYS A 36 7.67 14.20 22.25
C LYS A 36 7.48 15.01 20.96
N GLU A 37 8.51 15.09 20.13
CA GLU A 37 8.49 15.86 18.88
C GLU A 37 7.43 15.31 17.89
N ARG A 38 7.21 14.00 17.86
CA ARG A 38 6.11 13.41 17.07
C ARG A 38 4.74 13.91 17.50
N ARG A 39 4.52 14.08 18.81
CA ARG A 39 3.26 14.63 19.34
C ARG A 39 3.12 16.11 19.01
N GLU A 40 4.23 16.85 19.02
CA GLU A 40 4.25 18.26 18.63
C GLU A 40 3.88 18.43 17.15
N LEU A 41 4.51 17.68 16.24
CA LEU A 41 4.16 17.66 14.82
C LEU A 41 2.67 17.31 14.59
N GLN A 42 2.16 16.30 15.31
CA GLN A 42 0.75 15.93 15.23
C GLN A 42 -0.18 17.06 15.71
N ALA A 43 0.21 17.78 16.78
CA ALA A 43 -0.57 18.88 17.32
C ALA A 43 -0.60 20.08 16.36
N GLU A 44 0.53 20.43 15.74
CA GLU A 44 0.63 21.51 14.76
C GLU A 44 -0.23 21.27 13.52
N LEU A 45 -0.27 20.02 13.05
CA LEU A 45 -1.04 19.62 11.88
C LEU A 45 -2.53 19.40 12.18
N LYS A 46 -2.91 19.27 13.47
CA LYS A 46 -4.25 18.85 13.90
C LYS A 46 -5.38 19.64 13.26
N LYS A 47 -5.30 20.99 13.29
CA LYS A 47 -6.36 21.86 12.75
C LYS A 47 -6.59 21.66 11.24
N TYR A 48 -5.53 21.34 10.49
CA TYR A 48 -5.62 21.08 9.06
C TYR A 48 -6.15 19.68 8.78
N VAL A 49 -5.71 18.69 9.55
CA VAL A 49 -6.18 17.30 9.45
C VAL A 49 -7.68 17.19 9.76
N GLU A 50 -8.18 17.93 10.74
CA GLU A 50 -9.60 17.94 11.11
C GLU A 50 -10.49 18.58 10.03
N ALA A 51 -10.00 19.61 9.33
CA ALA A 51 -10.72 20.25 8.23
C ALA A 51 -10.56 19.50 6.89
N ALA A 52 -9.52 18.66 6.75
CA ALA A 52 -9.21 17.96 5.52
C ALA A 52 -10.00 16.66 5.37
N ARG A 53 -10.30 16.28 4.13
CA ARG A 53 -10.71 14.91 3.80
C ARG A 53 -9.46 14.03 3.67
N LYS A 54 -9.56 12.75 4.04
CA LYS A 54 -8.52 11.78 3.73
C LYS A 54 -8.36 11.66 2.21
N ALA A 55 -7.22 12.11 1.70
CA ALA A 55 -6.82 11.81 0.34
C ALA A 55 -6.36 10.35 0.26
N THR A 56 -6.58 9.69 -0.87
CA THR A 56 -5.90 8.43 -1.14
C THR A 56 -4.41 8.76 -1.22
N PRO A 57 -3.57 8.25 -0.30
CA PRO A 57 -2.15 8.51 -0.38
C PRO A 57 -1.65 8.00 -1.74
N PRO A 58 -0.70 8.70 -2.38
CA PRO A 58 0.03 8.15 -3.52
C PRO A 58 0.48 6.75 -3.14
N LYS A 59 0.19 5.78 -4.01
CA LYS A 59 0.58 4.39 -3.77
C LYS A 59 2.05 4.39 -3.36
N PRO A 60 2.43 3.90 -2.17
CA PRO A 60 3.83 3.80 -1.78
C PRO A 60 4.55 3.12 -2.94
N ARG A 61 5.52 3.81 -3.56
CA ARG A 61 6.32 3.18 -4.61
C ARG A 61 6.99 1.99 -3.94
N ALA A 62 6.76 0.80 -4.48
CA ALA A 62 7.34 -0.42 -3.94
C ALA A 62 8.86 -0.20 -3.82
N VAL A 63 9.34 -0.13 -2.58
CA VAL A 63 10.76 -0.14 -2.31
C VAL A 63 11.18 -1.59 -2.46
N PRO A 64 12.19 -1.92 -3.28
CA PRO A 64 12.71 -3.27 -3.33
C PRO A 64 13.06 -3.72 -1.90
N GLU A 65 12.58 -4.90 -1.50
CA GLU A 65 13.05 -5.51 -0.26
C GLU A 65 14.56 -5.70 -0.39
N MET A 66 15.28 -5.07 0.52
CA MET A 66 16.73 -5.01 0.51
C MET A 66 17.21 -5.04 1.95
N THR A 67 18.22 -5.84 2.20
CA THR A 67 18.87 -5.94 3.50
C THR A 67 19.61 -4.64 3.82
N PRO A 68 19.81 -4.31 5.11
CA PRO A 68 20.69 -3.20 5.50
C PRO A 68 22.09 -3.30 4.88
N GLU A 69 22.62 -4.52 4.76
CA GLU A 69 23.94 -4.81 4.20
C GLU A 69 24.02 -4.47 2.71
N GLU A 70 23.02 -4.88 1.92
CA GLU A 70 22.94 -4.52 0.50
C GLU A 70 22.82 -3.00 0.31
N ARG A 71 22.07 -2.31 1.19
CA ARG A 71 21.95 -0.85 1.12
C ARG A 71 23.28 -0.15 1.36
N GLU A 72 24.05 -0.62 2.33
CA GLU A 72 25.38 -0.07 2.64
C GLU A 72 26.36 -0.34 1.49
N ALA A 73 26.33 -1.53 0.88
CA ALA A 73 27.16 -1.89 -0.27
C ALA A 73 26.92 -0.96 -1.47
N ILE A 74 25.65 -0.71 -1.80
CA ILE A 74 25.28 0.19 -2.92
C ILE A 74 25.75 1.63 -2.65
N ARG A 75 25.69 2.08 -1.40
CA ARG A 75 26.14 3.43 -1.02
C ARG A 75 27.65 3.57 -0.99
N ALA A 76 28.35 2.55 -0.52
CA ALA A 76 29.81 2.50 -0.58
C ALA A 76 30.25 2.63 -2.05
N TRP A 77 29.69 1.77 -2.92
CA TRP A 77 29.92 1.85 -4.35
C TRP A 77 29.53 3.23 -4.93
N GLY A 78 28.40 3.78 -4.53
CA GLY A 78 27.95 5.10 -4.98
C GLY A 78 28.91 6.23 -4.64
N ARG A 79 29.43 6.26 -3.40
CA ARG A 79 30.43 7.25 -2.97
C ARG A 79 31.71 7.14 -3.79
N ASP A 80 32.16 5.93 -4.07
CA ASP A 80 33.37 5.67 -4.85
C ASP A 80 33.20 6.02 -6.34
N ASN A 81 31.96 6.00 -6.85
CA ASN A 81 31.64 6.27 -8.24
C ASN A 81 31.00 7.67 -8.46
N GLY A 82 31.17 8.59 -7.51
CA GLY A 82 30.77 9.99 -7.66
C GLY A 82 29.27 10.27 -7.50
N PHE A 83 28.48 9.31 -7.03
CA PHE A 83 27.08 9.52 -6.70
C PHE A 83 26.93 10.20 -5.33
N ASN A 84 25.96 11.10 -5.23
CA ASN A 84 25.53 11.64 -3.94
C ASN A 84 24.78 10.56 -3.14
N ALA A 85 25.56 9.75 -2.41
CA ALA A 85 25.09 8.68 -1.55
C ALA A 85 25.10 9.08 -0.05
N GLN A 86 24.87 10.37 0.23
CA GLN A 86 24.86 10.88 1.60
C GLN A 86 23.56 10.52 2.34
N GLY A 87 23.70 9.99 3.57
CA GLY A 87 22.63 9.92 4.57
C GLY A 87 21.96 8.55 4.76
N MET A 88 21.43 8.29 5.95
CA MET A 88 20.59 7.14 6.30
C MET A 88 19.18 7.30 5.69
N GLY A 89 19.05 7.16 4.36
CA GLY A 89 17.75 7.28 3.69
C GLY A 89 17.58 6.41 2.44
N ARG A 90 16.61 6.76 1.59
CA ARG A 90 16.34 6.03 0.34
C ARG A 90 17.54 6.10 -0.63
N ILE A 91 17.94 4.95 -1.21
CA ILE A 91 18.90 4.90 -2.32
C ILE A 91 18.26 5.55 -3.55
N SER A 92 18.97 6.48 -4.20
CA SER A 92 18.47 7.12 -5.41
C SER A 92 18.27 6.07 -6.51
N LYS A 93 17.26 6.25 -7.36
CA LYS A 93 17.00 5.30 -8.45
C LYS A 93 18.18 5.21 -9.42
N GLU A 94 18.86 6.32 -9.60
CA GLU A 94 20.04 6.45 -10.47
C GLU A 94 21.21 5.64 -9.92
N LEU A 95 21.53 5.79 -8.64
CA LEU A 95 22.56 5.00 -7.95
C LEU A 95 22.22 3.50 -7.99
N GLN A 96 20.95 3.15 -7.75
CA GLN A 96 20.51 1.76 -7.79
C GLN A 96 20.69 1.14 -9.17
N ALA A 97 20.29 1.84 -10.23
CA ALA A 97 20.38 1.35 -11.60
C ALA A 97 21.83 1.16 -12.03
N ALA A 98 22.70 2.13 -11.72
CA ALA A 98 24.12 2.05 -12.04
C ALA A 98 24.82 0.91 -11.28
N TYR A 99 24.47 0.70 -10.01
CA TYR A 99 24.96 -0.44 -9.25
C TYR A 99 24.50 -1.78 -9.83
N ASP A 100 23.20 -1.89 -10.16
CA ASP A 100 22.61 -3.11 -10.70
C ASP A 100 23.21 -3.46 -12.08
N GLU A 101 23.52 -2.47 -12.92
CA GLU A 101 24.19 -2.64 -14.21
C GLU A 101 25.61 -3.21 -14.05
N VAL A 102 26.43 -2.61 -13.18
CA VAL A 102 27.81 -3.04 -12.96
C VAL A 102 27.90 -4.42 -12.30
N HIS A 103 26.95 -4.77 -11.45
CA HIS A 103 26.95 -6.03 -10.71
C HIS A 103 26.08 -7.13 -11.36
N GLY A 104 25.54 -6.88 -12.57
CA GLY A 104 24.73 -7.86 -13.31
C GLY A 104 23.44 -8.27 -12.60
N ILE A 105 22.88 -7.39 -11.76
CA ILE A 105 21.66 -7.66 -11.01
C ILE A 105 20.47 -7.48 -11.94
N VAL A 106 19.95 -8.61 -12.43
CA VAL A 106 18.73 -8.60 -13.24
C VAL A 106 17.54 -8.19 -12.36
N THR A 107 16.95 -7.03 -12.65
CA THR A 107 15.81 -6.42 -11.92
C THR A 107 14.61 -7.36 -11.77
N GLU A 108 14.48 -8.37 -12.63
CA GLU A 108 13.49 -9.45 -12.52
C GLU A 108 13.61 -10.25 -11.21
N ARG A 109 14.81 -10.42 -10.61
CA ARG A 109 14.97 -11.11 -9.32
C ARG A 109 14.43 -10.33 -8.12
N ARG A 110 14.20 -9.02 -8.28
CA ARG A 110 13.73 -8.10 -7.23
C ARG A 110 12.27 -7.70 -7.38
N LYS A 111 11.57 -8.17 -8.43
CA LYS A 111 10.11 -8.16 -8.44
C LYS A 111 9.67 -9.08 -7.30
N ALA A 112 9.04 -8.51 -6.28
CA ALA A 112 8.25 -9.30 -5.35
C ALA A 112 7.40 -10.27 -6.18
N PRO A 113 7.33 -11.57 -5.84
CA PRO A 113 6.48 -12.50 -6.55
C PRO A 113 5.10 -11.84 -6.67
N PRO A 114 4.44 -11.90 -7.85
CA PRO A 114 3.12 -11.31 -7.99
C PRO A 114 2.32 -11.81 -6.80
N LYS A 115 1.78 -10.88 -5.98
CA LYS A 115 0.94 -11.23 -4.83
C LYS A 115 0.05 -12.36 -5.30
N PRO A 116 -0.02 -13.50 -4.58
CA PRO A 116 -0.85 -14.60 -5.04
C PRO A 116 -2.19 -13.96 -5.39
N ARG A 117 -2.56 -14.03 -6.68
CA ARG A 117 -3.92 -13.72 -7.08
C ARG A 117 -4.71 -14.54 -6.07
N ARG A 118 -5.54 -13.88 -5.24
CA ARG A 118 -6.45 -14.61 -4.35
C ARG A 118 -6.93 -15.76 -5.20
N SER A 119 -6.61 -17.00 -4.79
CA SER A 119 -7.06 -18.18 -5.53
C SER A 119 -8.50 -17.88 -5.89
N PRO A 120 -8.92 -18.07 -7.15
CA PRO A 120 -10.34 -17.99 -7.47
C PRO A 120 -11.03 -18.68 -6.30
N GLY A 121 -11.86 -17.95 -5.56
CA GLY A 121 -12.61 -18.57 -4.48
C GLY A 121 -13.28 -19.81 -5.06
N PRO A 122 -13.68 -20.80 -4.24
CA PRO A 122 -14.36 -21.99 -4.76
C PRO A 122 -15.34 -21.52 -5.84
N GLU A 123 -15.21 -22.09 -7.05
CA GLU A 123 -15.98 -21.70 -8.22
C GLU A 123 -17.43 -22.06 -7.91
N VAL A 124 -18.07 -21.19 -7.10
CA VAL A 124 -19.47 -21.31 -6.73
C VAL A 124 -20.19 -21.21 -8.06
N PRO A 125 -21.01 -22.19 -8.46
CA PRO A 125 -21.69 -22.19 -9.75
C PRO A 125 -22.27 -20.80 -10.01
N GLU A 126 -21.59 -20.05 -10.87
CA GLU A 126 -21.87 -18.64 -11.04
C GLU A 126 -23.18 -18.58 -11.81
N MET A 127 -24.24 -18.19 -11.10
CA MET A 127 -25.53 -17.81 -11.67
C MET A 127 -25.30 -17.13 -13.02
N THR A 128 -25.93 -17.64 -14.07
CA THR A 128 -25.65 -17.21 -15.45
C THR A 128 -25.92 -15.70 -15.58
N PRO A 129 -25.29 -14.99 -16.52
CA PRO A 129 -25.61 -13.60 -16.78
C PRO A 129 -27.11 -13.35 -16.99
N GLU A 130 -27.79 -14.31 -17.63
CA GLU A 130 -29.24 -14.30 -17.90
C GLU A 130 -30.05 -14.40 -16.61
N GLU A 131 -29.75 -15.38 -15.76
CA GLU A 131 -30.40 -15.52 -14.44
C GLU A 131 -30.22 -14.26 -13.61
N ARG A 132 -29.04 -13.61 -13.67
CA ARG A 132 -28.80 -12.35 -12.96
C ARG A 132 -29.67 -11.22 -13.50
N GLU A 133 -29.92 -11.17 -14.81
CA GLU A 133 -30.82 -10.18 -15.38
C GLU A 133 -32.27 -10.43 -15.00
N THR A 134 -32.71 -11.69 -14.96
CA THR A 134 -34.04 -12.08 -14.47
C THR A 134 -34.26 -11.62 -13.03
N ILE A 135 -33.30 -11.88 -12.14
CA ILE A 135 -33.40 -11.46 -10.73
C ILE A 135 -33.40 -9.94 -10.60
N ARG A 136 -32.61 -9.23 -11.41
CA ARG A 136 -32.60 -7.75 -11.40
C ARG A 136 -33.90 -7.16 -11.95
N ALA A 137 -34.48 -7.76 -12.99
CA ALA A 137 -35.76 -7.33 -13.55
C ALA A 137 -36.87 -7.47 -12.51
N TRP A 138 -36.99 -8.65 -11.90
CA TRP A 138 -37.91 -8.89 -10.79
C TRP A 138 -37.65 -7.94 -9.62
N GLY A 139 -36.39 -7.70 -9.27
CA GLY A 139 -36.01 -6.77 -8.22
C GLY A 139 -36.48 -5.34 -8.47
N ARG A 140 -36.35 -4.83 -9.70
CA ARG A 140 -36.82 -3.48 -10.06
C ARG A 140 -38.33 -3.36 -9.95
N GLU A 141 -39.06 -4.37 -10.39
CA GLU A 141 -40.53 -4.43 -10.30
C GLU A 141 -41.01 -4.50 -8.85
N ASN A 142 -40.24 -5.13 -7.97
CA ASN A 142 -40.56 -5.29 -6.54
C ASN A 142 -39.89 -4.23 -5.64
N GLY A 143 -39.38 -3.14 -6.23
CA GLY A 143 -38.84 -1.99 -5.48
C GLY A 143 -37.44 -2.16 -4.89
N PHE A 144 -36.71 -3.22 -5.25
CA PHE A 144 -35.32 -3.43 -4.83
C PHE A 144 -34.33 -2.58 -5.65
N LYS A 145 -33.27 -2.11 -4.99
CA LYS A 145 -32.15 -1.41 -5.64
C LYS A 145 -31.27 -2.39 -6.42
N ALA A 146 -31.66 -2.67 -7.66
CA ALA A 146 -31.00 -3.63 -8.56
C ALA A 146 -30.08 -2.98 -9.62
N GLN A 147 -29.42 -1.87 -9.29
CA GLN A 147 -28.55 -1.14 -10.23
C GLN A 147 -27.10 -1.61 -10.16
N GLY A 148 -26.57 -2.15 -11.27
CA GLY A 148 -25.14 -2.48 -11.44
C GLY A 148 -24.89 -3.76 -12.24
N LYS A 149 -23.75 -3.80 -12.96
CA LYS A 149 -23.27 -5.00 -13.71
C LYS A 149 -22.60 -6.06 -12.80
N GLY A 150 -22.60 -5.86 -11.48
CA GLY A 150 -21.88 -6.69 -10.51
C GLY A 150 -22.74 -7.76 -9.83
N ARG A 151 -22.23 -8.28 -8.71
CA ARG A 151 -22.90 -9.27 -7.87
C ARG A 151 -24.25 -8.74 -7.36
N ILE A 152 -25.28 -9.58 -7.41
CA ILE A 152 -26.61 -9.29 -6.85
C ILE A 152 -26.53 -9.31 -5.31
N SER A 153 -27.22 -8.40 -4.64
CA SER A 153 -27.26 -8.40 -3.17
C SER A 153 -27.88 -9.70 -2.65
N LYS A 154 -27.36 -10.23 -1.53
CA LYS A 154 -27.90 -11.45 -0.92
C LYS A 154 -29.38 -11.33 -0.57
N GLU A 155 -29.81 -10.12 -0.23
CA GLU A 155 -31.20 -9.78 0.08
C GLU A 155 -32.11 -9.92 -1.15
N LEU A 156 -31.75 -9.29 -2.27
CA LEU A 156 -32.50 -9.42 -3.53
C LEU A 156 -32.50 -10.87 -4.02
N GLN A 157 -31.38 -11.56 -3.85
CA GLN A 157 -31.24 -12.96 -4.20
C GLN A 157 -32.18 -13.86 -3.38
N ALA A 158 -32.24 -13.68 -2.06
CA ALA A 158 -33.11 -14.46 -1.17
C ALA A 158 -34.60 -14.15 -1.39
N ALA A 159 -34.94 -12.89 -1.66
CA ALA A 159 -36.31 -12.49 -1.98
C ALA A 159 -36.82 -13.14 -3.28
N TYR A 160 -35.97 -13.16 -4.31
CA TYR A 160 -36.27 -13.83 -5.57
C TYR A 160 -36.43 -15.35 -5.37
N ASP A 161 -35.51 -15.97 -4.64
CA ASP A 161 -35.53 -17.42 -4.37
C ASP A 161 -36.77 -17.83 -3.59
N GLY A 162 -37.17 -17.04 -2.58
CA GLY A 162 -38.40 -17.26 -1.82
C GLY A 162 -39.66 -17.13 -2.68
N ALA A 163 -39.70 -16.14 -3.58
CA ALA A 163 -40.84 -15.93 -4.47
C ALA A 163 -40.99 -17.03 -5.55
N HIS A 164 -39.90 -17.68 -5.94
CA HIS A 164 -39.88 -18.69 -7.00
C HIS A 164 -39.65 -20.12 -6.48
N GLY A 165 -39.58 -20.32 -5.15
CA GLY A 165 -39.36 -21.63 -4.53
C GLY A 165 -37.99 -22.25 -4.82
N ILE A 166 -36.97 -21.44 -5.11
CA ILE A 166 -35.62 -21.90 -5.49
C ILE A 166 -34.81 -22.21 -4.22
N VAL A 167 -34.31 -23.44 -4.11
CA VAL A 167 -33.40 -23.84 -3.01
C VAL A 167 -31.98 -23.95 -3.57
N ARG A 168 -31.14 -22.95 -3.28
CA ARG A 168 -29.72 -22.97 -3.68
C ARG A 168 -28.87 -23.69 -2.63
N LYS A 169 -28.03 -24.65 -3.07
CA LYS A 169 -27.01 -25.27 -2.22
C LYS A 169 -25.93 -24.24 -1.86
N ARG A 170 -25.56 -24.19 -0.58
CA ARG A 170 -24.51 -23.31 -0.06
C ARG A 170 -23.12 -23.71 -0.52
#